data_AF-A0A520IWP8-F1
#
_entry.id   AF-A0A520IWP8-F1
#
_cell.length_a   1.000
_cell.length_b   1.000
_cell.length_c   1.000
_cell.angle_alpha   90.00
_cell.angle_beta   90.00
_cell.angle_gamma   90.00
#
_symmetry.space_group_name_H-M   'P 1'
#
loop_
_entity.id
_entity.type
_entity.pdbx_description
1 polymer ?
#
loop_
_entity_poly.entity_id
_entity_poly.type
_entity_poly.pdbx_seq_one_letter_code
_entity_poly.pdbx_strand_id
1 'polypeptide(L)'
;MKLKTIGLVFILSAVLCSFSMAQKNLEKSFKTIPDSIQTTVYWYWMSDNISKEGVVKDLHAMKSVGINRAFIGNIGYETTPYGKVKLFSDEWWDIMHTALKTATALDIEIGIFNSPGWSQSGGPWVKPSQSMRYLTASKTTFSGPKKLDVQLEKPKGDFQDVRVIAYKTPTAYGNSIGVLKPKLSSSVAVQNIGNLIDGSESTATDIPASDSFSLDFETTKDFTARSLVIYPAHKPIHLTVQLQVKKDGGYTTVKEFVVNRTNAALNVGFKPYGPIAVSFPATSGKSFRMVFSKSNGFGLAEVLLSETS
;
A
#
# COMPACT_ATOMS: atom_id res chain seq x y z
N MET A 1 -64.01 13.10 30.29
CA MET A 1 -62.75 13.87 30.16
C MET A 1 -61.70 13.54 31.24
N LYS A 2 -62.06 13.09 32.45
CA LYS A 2 -61.10 12.88 33.56
C LYS A 2 -60.13 11.68 33.42
N LEU A 3 -60.54 10.58 32.77
CA LEU A 3 -59.72 9.35 32.70
C LEU A 3 -58.53 9.44 31.73
N LYS A 4 -58.68 10.15 30.60
CA LYS A 4 -57.61 10.35 29.59
C LYS A 4 -56.48 11.25 30.13
N THR A 5 -56.83 12.25 30.94
CA THR A 5 -55.87 13.16 31.56
C THR A 5 -55.04 12.46 32.64
N ILE A 6 -55.64 11.54 33.41
CA ILE A 6 -54.93 10.75 34.43
C ILE A 6 -53.93 9.79 33.77
N GLY A 7 -54.32 9.09 32.70
CA GLY A 7 -53.41 8.21 31.95
C GLY A 7 -52.21 8.94 31.33
N LEU A 8 -52.41 10.16 30.81
CA LEU A 8 -51.34 10.99 30.26
C LEU A 8 -50.33 11.45 31.33
N VAL A 9 -50.81 11.76 32.54
CA VAL A 9 -49.95 12.15 33.68
C VAL A 9 -49.12 10.98 34.18
N PHE A 10 -49.68 9.76 34.22
CA PHE A 10 -48.93 8.55 34.59
C PHE A 10 -47.85 8.19 33.55
N ILE A 11 -48.14 8.33 32.25
CA ILE A 11 -47.15 8.09 31.19
C ILE A 11 -46.03 9.14 31.25
N LEU A 12 -46.37 10.43 31.44
CA LEU A 12 -45.38 11.50 31.56
C LEU A 12 -44.49 11.34 32.82
N SER A 13 -45.08 10.91 33.94
CA SER A 13 -44.35 10.59 35.17
C SER A 13 -43.38 9.41 35.00
N ALA A 14 -43.80 8.35 34.30
CA ALA A 14 -42.95 7.19 34.01
C ALA A 14 -41.78 7.55 33.07
N VAL A 15 -42.01 8.41 32.07
CA VAL A 15 -40.96 8.91 31.17
C VAL A 15 -39.96 9.80 31.91
N LEU A 16 -40.43 10.72 32.76
CA LEU A 16 -39.57 11.59 33.57
C LEU A 16 -38.73 10.79 34.60
N CYS A 17 -39.32 9.75 35.19
CA CYS A 17 -38.60 8.86 36.12
C CYS A 17 -37.52 8.05 35.39
N SER A 18 -37.80 7.57 34.18
CA SER A 18 -36.84 6.83 33.34
C SER A 18 -35.67 7.71 32.90
N PHE A 19 -35.92 8.97 32.54
CA PHE A 19 -34.87 9.95 32.23
C PHE A 19 -33.99 10.26 33.45
N SER A 20 -34.58 10.45 34.64
CA SER A 20 -33.83 10.69 35.88
C SER A 20 -32.94 9.50 36.26
N MET A 21 -33.43 8.27 36.07
CA MET A 21 -32.66 7.05 36.34
C MET A 21 -31.52 6.86 35.32
N ALA A 22 -31.77 7.13 34.04
CA ALA A 22 -30.75 7.11 33.00
C ALA A 22 -29.65 8.16 33.24
N GLN A 23 -30.02 9.38 33.65
CA GLN A 23 -29.07 10.44 33.98
C GLN A 23 -28.23 10.09 35.22
N LYS A 24 -28.85 9.54 36.27
CA LYS A 24 -28.13 9.06 37.46
C LYS A 24 -27.18 7.91 37.14
N ASN A 25 -27.57 7.00 36.26
CA ASN A 25 -26.71 5.90 35.82
C ASN A 25 -25.53 6.40 34.97
N LEU A 26 -25.75 7.40 34.12
CA LEU A 26 -24.69 8.05 33.35
C LEU A 26 -23.71 8.78 34.27
N GLU A 27 -24.22 9.60 35.20
CA GLU A 27 -23.39 10.30 36.18
C GLU A 27 -22.58 9.33 37.04
N LYS A 28 -23.21 8.24 37.50
CA LYS A 28 -22.54 7.18 38.27
C LYS A 28 -21.45 6.50 37.45
N SER A 29 -21.73 6.13 36.20
CA SER A 29 -20.75 5.46 35.32
C SER A 29 -19.63 6.39 34.87
N PHE A 30 -19.90 7.69 34.79
CA PHE A 30 -18.89 8.72 34.50
C PHE A 30 -17.96 8.96 35.70
N LYS A 31 -18.52 8.95 36.93
CA LYS A 31 -17.75 9.07 38.18
C LYS A 31 -17.02 7.78 38.56
N THR A 32 -17.59 6.63 38.22
CA THR A 32 -17.07 5.30 38.53
C THR A 32 -17.11 4.47 37.25
N ILE A 33 -16.02 4.57 36.51
CA ILE A 33 -15.85 3.88 35.23
C ILE A 33 -15.90 2.36 35.51
N PRO A 34 -16.78 1.60 34.84
CA PRO A 34 -16.85 0.16 35.03
C PRO A 34 -15.64 -0.54 34.39
N ASP A 35 -15.24 -1.69 34.93
CA ASP A 35 -14.07 -2.46 34.46
C ASP A 35 -14.15 -2.89 32.98
N SER A 36 -15.36 -2.92 32.42
CA SER A 36 -15.59 -3.15 30.98
C SER A 36 -14.98 -2.06 30.08
N ILE A 37 -14.68 -0.88 30.62
CA ILE A 37 -14.00 0.20 29.91
C ILE A 37 -12.52 0.08 30.18
N GLN A 38 -11.78 -0.42 29.19
CA GLN A 38 -10.37 -0.73 29.34
C GLN A 38 -9.47 0.42 28.85
N THR A 39 -8.56 0.88 29.71
CA THR A 39 -7.46 1.76 29.35
C THR A 39 -6.28 0.91 28.90
N THR A 40 -5.91 1.05 27.63
CA THR A 40 -4.98 0.13 26.96
C THR A 40 -3.69 0.81 26.52
N VAL A 41 -2.57 0.11 26.63
CA VAL A 41 -1.26 0.56 26.13
C VAL A 41 -0.58 -0.47 25.24
N TYR A 42 0.26 0.01 24.32
CA TYR A 42 1.33 -0.82 23.77
C TYR A 42 2.48 -0.85 24.76
N TRP A 43 2.95 -2.05 25.07
CA TRP A 43 4.07 -2.29 25.96
C TRP A 43 5.17 -2.98 25.17
N TYR A 44 6.03 -2.15 24.56
CA TYR A 44 7.10 -2.64 23.72
C TYR A 44 8.34 -2.99 24.52
N TRP A 45 8.80 -4.21 24.31
CA TRP A 45 10.05 -4.72 24.83
C TRP A 45 11.13 -4.44 23.79
N MET A 46 11.97 -3.46 24.10
CA MET A 46 12.84 -2.80 23.12
C MET A 46 14.23 -3.45 23.07
N SER A 47 14.65 -3.90 21.89
CA SER A 47 15.99 -4.40 21.57
C SER A 47 16.56 -5.35 22.63
N ASP A 48 15.81 -6.39 23.02
CA ASP A 48 16.22 -7.41 24.02
C ASP A 48 16.50 -6.86 25.44
N ASN A 49 16.15 -5.60 25.73
CA ASN A 49 16.32 -4.98 27.04
C ASN A 49 15.08 -5.21 27.91
N ILE A 50 15.01 -6.39 28.52
CA ILE A 50 13.94 -6.77 29.45
C ILE A 50 14.48 -7.48 30.68
N SER A 51 13.74 -7.43 31.78
CA SER A 51 14.06 -8.17 33.00
C SER A 51 12.79 -8.53 33.77
N LYS A 52 12.87 -9.57 34.63
CA LYS A 52 11.76 -9.96 35.51
C LYS A 52 11.33 -8.82 36.43
N GLU A 53 12.30 -8.15 37.03
CA GLU A 53 12.05 -7.03 37.93
C GLU A 53 11.36 -5.88 37.21
N GLY A 54 11.81 -5.56 35.99
CA GLY A 54 11.22 -4.52 35.15
C GLY A 54 9.75 -4.82 34.84
N VAL A 55 9.43 -6.03 34.36
CA VAL A 55 8.05 -6.37 34.00
C VAL A 55 7.09 -6.34 35.18
N VAL A 56 7.54 -6.69 36.38
CA VAL A 56 6.72 -6.58 37.60
C VAL A 56 6.46 -5.12 37.95
N LYS A 57 7.51 -4.28 37.96
CA LYS A 57 7.38 -2.86 38.27
C LYS A 57 6.49 -2.11 37.27
N ASP A 58 6.65 -2.41 35.98
CA ASP A 58 5.84 -1.83 34.91
C ASP A 58 4.35 -2.12 35.13
N LEU A 59 3.98 -3.37 35.42
CA LEU A 59 2.58 -3.76 35.63
C LEU A 59 1.97 -3.14 36.90
N HIS A 60 2.73 -3.04 37.99
CA HIS A 60 2.28 -2.31 39.17
C HIS A 60 2.09 -0.82 38.89
N ALA A 61 3.00 -0.20 38.14
CA ALA A 61 2.87 1.19 37.73
C ALA A 61 1.63 1.38 36.83
N MET A 62 1.41 0.50 35.85
CA MET A 62 0.19 0.49 35.02
C MET A 62 -1.07 0.42 35.87
N LYS A 63 -1.15 -0.51 36.84
CA LYS A 63 -2.32 -0.63 37.72
C LYS A 63 -2.56 0.64 38.53
N SER A 64 -1.50 1.25 39.06
CA SER A 64 -1.60 2.46 39.90
C SER A 64 -2.22 3.66 39.19
N VAL A 65 -2.12 3.71 37.85
CA VAL A 65 -2.68 4.79 37.02
C VAL A 65 -3.93 4.37 36.25
N GLY A 66 -4.50 3.20 36.55
CA GLY A 66 -5.75 2.72 35.95
C GLY A 66 -5.63 2.09 34.57
N ILE A 67 -4.43 1.68 34.14
CA ILE A 67 -4.24 0.85 32.96
C ILE A 67 -4.60 -0.59 33.33
N ASN A 68 -5.50 -1.20 32.56
CA ASN A 68 -6.02 -2.56 32.78
C ASN A 68 -5.91 -3.45 31.53
N ARG A 69 -5.23 -2.98 30.46
CA ARG A 69 -4.82 -3.83 29.34
C ARG A 69 -3.48 -3.38 28.74
N ALA A 70 -2.64 -4.34 28.38
CA ALA A 70 -1.38 -4.07 27.67
C ALA A 70 -1.14 -5.05 26.52
N PHE A 71 -0.56 -4.56 25.43
CA PHE A 71 -0.15 -5.38 24.29
C PHE A 71 1.36 -5.49 24.20
N ILE A 72 1.88 -6.70 24.33
CA ILE A 72 3.31 -6.97 24.26
C ILE A 72 3.75 -7.11 22.80
N GLY A 73 4.71 -6.27 22.42
CA GLY A 73 5.43 -6.34 21.16
C GLY A 73 6.94 -6.39 21.41
N ASN A 74 7.66 -7.27 20.72
CA ASN A 74 9.12 -7.37 20.83
C ASN A 74 9.74 -6.61 19.66
N ILE A 75 10.26 -5.42 19.92
CA ILE A 75 10.63 -4.45 18.88
C ILE A 75 12.13 -4.24 18.87
N GLY A 76 12.76 -4.41 17.72
CA GLY A 76 14.13 -3.98 17.49
C GLY A 76 14.17 -2.51 17.05
N TYR A 77 15.12 -1.74 17.57
CA TYR A 77 15.36 -0.36 17.13
C TYR A 77 16.85 -0.13 16.87
N GLU A 78 17.17 0.43 15.69
CA GLU A 78 18.55 0.49 15.18
C GLU A 78 19.50 1.27 16.08
N THR A 79 19.00 2.31 16.77
CA THR A 79 19.83 3.18 17.62
C THR A 79 19.89 2.74 19.09
N THR A 80 19.23 1.63 19.46
CA THR A 80 19.22 1.10 20.82
C THR A 80 20.12 -0.14 20.90
N PRO A 81 21.20 -0.12 21.71
CA PRO A 81 22.03 -1.30 21.93
C PRO A 81 21.20 -2.48 22.41
N TYR A 82 21.47 -3.66 21.85
CA TYR A 82 20.72 -4.86 22.20
C TYR A 82 21.14 -5.41 23.55
N GLY A 83 20.14 -5.74 24.37
CA GLY A 83 20.31 -6.50 25.60
C GLY A 83 20.68 -7.96 25.35
N LYS A 84 20.76 -8.70 26.45
CA LYS A 84 21.18 -10.12 26.44
C LYS A 84 20.02 -11.10 26.28
N VAL A 85 18.80 -10.68 26.59
CA VAL A 85 17.63 -11.57 26.64
C VAL A 85 17.05 -11.75 25.25
N LYS A 86 17.52 -12.77 24.54
CA LYS A 86 17.08 -13.05 23.17
C LYS A 86 15.63 -13.53 23.13
N LEU A 87 14.86 -13.03 22.18
CA LEU A 87 13.50 -13.50 21.93
C LEU A 87 13.46 -15.03 21.76
N PHE A 88 12.50 -15.68 22.42
CA PHE A 88 12.32 -17.14 22.48
C PHE A 88 13.42 -17.93 23.21
N SER A 89 14.39 -17.28 23.86
CA SER A 89 15.27 -17.95 24.82
C SER A 89 14.51 -18.36 26.09
N ASP A 90 15.09 -19.27 26.88
CA ASP A 90 14.51 -19.68 28.16
C ASP A 90 14.32 -18.50 29.12
N GLU A 91 15.28 -17.56 29.16
CA GLU A 91 15.19 -16.35 29.99
C GLU A 91 14.03 -15.45 29.54
N TRP A 92 13.81 -15.31 28.23
CA TRP A 92 12.68 -14.55 27.70
C TRP A 92 11.34 -15.21 28.09
N TRP A 93 11.22 -16.53 27.97
CA TRP A 93 10.02 -17.26 28.37
C TRP A 93 9.72 -17.15 29.86
N ASP A 94 10.76 -17.16 30.69
CA ASP A 94 10.65 -17.01 32.13
C ASP A 94 10.20 -15.59 32.54
N ILE A 95 10.68 -14.55 31.83
CA ILE A 95 10.19 -13.17 31.98
C ILE A 95 8.74 -13.04 31.50
N MET A 96 8.40 -13.63 30.35
CA MET A 96 7.02 -13.65 29.84
C MET A 96 6.07 -14.31 30.83
N HIS A 97 6.41 -15.49 31.35
CA HIS A 97 5.62 -16.17 32.35
C HIS A 97 5.44 -15.32 33.63
N THR A 98 6.50 -14.63 34.07
CA THR A 98 6.45 -13.69 35.20
C THR A 98 5.47 -12.55 34.92
N ALA A 99 5.55 -11.91 33.74
CA ALA A 99 4.66 -10.83 33.35
C ALA A 99 3.19 -11.28 33.32
N LEU A 100 2.88 -12.44 32.74
CA LEU A 100 1.50 -12.96 32.67
C LEU A 100 0.93 -13.27 34.06
N LYS A 101 1.74 -13.86 34.96
CA LYS A 101 1.32 -14.12 36.35
C LYS A 101 1.02 -12.83 37.10
N THR A 102 1.92 -11.85 37.01
CA THR A 102 1.74 -10.55 37.67
C THR A 102 0.54 -9.80 37.11
N ALA A 103 0.36 -9.78 35.79
CA ALA A 103 -0.78 -9.13 35.15
C ALA A 103 -2.11 -9.78 35.59
N THR A 104 -2.17 -11.11 35.66
CA THR A 104 -3.33 -11.85 36.17
C THR A 104 -3.64 -11.47 37.62
N ALA A 105 -2.63 -11.39 38.49
CA ALA A 105 -2.81 -11.00 39.89
C ALA A 105 -3.29 -9.55 40.05
N LEU A 106 -2.98 -8.68 39.09
CA LEU A 106 -3.38 -7.27 39.08
C LEU A 106 -4.65 -6.99 38.28
N ASP A 107 -5.29 -8.03 37.72
CA ASP A 107 -6.43 -7.90 36.82
C ASP A 107 -6.13 -6.94 35.64
N ILE A 108 -5.01 -7.23 34.95
CA ILE A 108 -4.59 -6.57 33.71
C ILE A 108 -4.65 -7.60 32.58
N GLU A 109 -5.41 -7.31 31.54
CA GLU A 109 -5.48 -8.14 30.34
C GLU A 109 -4.20 -7.98 29.51
N ILE A 110 -3.62 -9.10 29.05
CA ILE A 110 -2.44 -9.09 28.18
C ILE A 110 -2.78 -9.67 26.81
N GLY A 111 -2.53 -8.89 25.76
CA GLY A 111 -2.43 -9.41 24.40
C GLY A 111 -0.97 -9.47 23.95
N ILE A 112 -0.65 -10.39 23.06
CA ILE A 112 0.69 -10.56 22.50
C ILE A 112 0.57 -10.53 20.99
N PHE A 113 1.53 -9.86 20.34
CA PHE A 113 1.57 -9.84 18.88
C PHE A 113 1.85 -11.26 18.34
N ASN A 114 1.22 -11.59 17.23
CA ASN A 114 1.26 -12.93 16.63
C ASN A 114 2.62 -13.31 16.04
N SER A 115 3.54 -12.36 15.91
CA SER A 115 4.92 -12.58 15.48
C SER A 115 5.88 -11.59 16.15
N PRO A 116 7.20 -11.83 16.12
CA PRO A 116 8.19 -10.82 16.48
C PRO A 116 7.97 -9.50 15.73
N GLY A 117 8.29 -8.38 16.36
CA GLY A 117 8.03 -7.04 15.82
C GLY A 117 6.62 -6.53 16.12
N TRP A 118 6.16 -5.63 15.26
CA TRP A 118 4.89 -4.92 15.37
C TRP A 118 3.87 -5.32 14.29
N SER A 119 4.34 -6.02 13.26
CA SER A 119 3.57 -6.49 12.09
C SER A 119 4.48 -7.41 11.27
N GLN A 120 4.02 -8.43 10.53
CA GLN A 120 2.62 -8.85 10.38
C GLN A 120 2.41 -10.32 10.78
N SER A 121 3.09 -11.26 10.10
CA SER A 121 2.94 -12.70 10.35
C SER A 121 4.18 -13.44 9.82
N GLY A 122 5.36 -12.98 10.19
CA GLY A 122 6.64 -13.50 9.71
C GLY A 122 7.46 -14.15 10.82
N GLY A 123 8.33 -15.08 10.44
CA GLY A 123 9.29 -15.67 11.37
C GLY A 123 10.28 -16.59 10.65
N PRO A 124 11.42 -16.93 11.26
CA PRO A 124 12.44 -17.79 10.66
C PRO A 124 11.95 -19.21 10.36
N TRP A 125 10.81 -19.62 10.90
CA TRP A 125 10.14 -20.90 10.61
C TRP A 125 9.33 -20.92 9.30
N VAL A 126 9.09 -19.76 8.66
CA VAL A 126 8.33 -19.67 7.41
C VAL A 126 9.25 -19.96 6.22
N LYS A 127 9.02 -21.07 5.51
CA LYS A 127 9.80 -21.43 4.31
C LYS A 127 9.42 -20.54 3.11
N PRO A 128 10.30 -20.36 2.10
CA PRO A 128 9.97 -19.60 0.89
C PRO A 128 8.65 -20.03 0.23
N SER A 129 8.41 -21.35 0.14
CA SER A 129 7.17 -21.92 -0.43
C SER A 129 5.90 -21.69 0.41
N GLN A 130 6.04 -21.23 1.66
CA GLN A 130 4.96 -20.91 2.59
C GLN A 130 4.74 -19.40 2.73
N SER A 131 5.57 -18.57 2.08
CA SER A 131 5.44 -17.12 2.10
C SER A 131 4.34 -16.63 1.16
N MET A 132 4.03 -15.33 1.23
CA MET A 132 3.14 -14.68 0.28
C MET A 132 3.65 -14.87 -1.16
N ARG A 133 2.73 -15.22 -2.07
CA ARG A 133 3.03 -15.50 -3.48
C ARG A 133 2.35 -14.47 -4.38
N TYR A 134 2.94 -14.22 -5.54
CA TYR A 134 2.36 -13.39 -6.59
C TYR A 134 2.35 -14.14 -7.92
N LEU A 135 1.42 -13.76 -8.81
CA LEU A 135 1.41 -14.25 -10.18
C LEU A 135 2.41 -13.45 -11.01
N THR A 136 3.20 -14.17 -11.79
CA THR A 136 4.11 -13.62 -12.79
C THR A 136 4.03 -14.46 -14.06
N ALA A 137 4.49 -13.92 -15.18
CA ALA A 137 4.44 -14.60 -16.46
C ALA A 137 5.68 -14.26 -17.28
N SER A 138 6.14 -15.23 -18.06
CA SER A 138 6.94 -14.98 -19.26
C SER A 138 6.01 -14.96 -20.47
N LYS A 139 6.40 -14.22 -21.51
CA LYS A 139 5.61 -14.09 -22.73
C LYS A 139 6.50 -14.25 -23.95
N THR A 140 5.99 -14.95 -24.94
CA THR A 140 6.58 -15.01 -26.28
C THR A 140 5.48 -15.03 -27.34
N THR A 141 5.82 -14.66 -28.57
CA THR A 141 4.89 -14.57 -29.70
C THR A 141 5.40 -15.42 -30.85
N PHE A 142 4.50 -16.18 -31.50
CA PHE A 142 4.83 -17.02 -32.64
C PHE A 142 3.87 -16.76 -33.81
N SER A 143 4.40 -16.70 -35.03
CA SER A 143 3.58 -16.75 -36.25
C SER A 143 3.14 -18.18 -36.53
N GLY A 144 1.83 -18.40 -36.63
CA GLY A 144 1.22 -19.68 -36.95
C GLY A 144 0.43 -19.66 -38.28
N PRO A 145 -0.25 -20.78 -38.62
CA PRO A 145 -0.32 -22.03 -37.84
C PRO A 145 0.98 -22.84 -37.96
N LYS A 146 1.55 -23.28 -36.84
CA LYS A 146 2.70 -24.21 -36.79
C LYS A 146 2.69 -25.03 -35.50
N LYS A 147 3.19 -26.27 -35.56
CA LYS A 147 3.49 -27.05 -34.35
C LYS A 147 4.71 -26.42 -33.67
N LEU A 148 4.63 -26.22 -32.36
CA LEU A 148 5.70 -25.62 -31.56
C LEU A 148 6.27 -26.69 -30.63
N ASP A 149 7.59 -26.83 -30.65
CA ASP A 149 8.36 -27.53 -29.63
C ASP A 149 9.49 -26.57 -29.24
N VAL A 150 9.25 -25.80 -28.17
CA VAL A 150 10.09 -24.68 -27.76
C VAL A 150 10.19 -24.64 -26.26
N GLN A 151 11.39 -24.35 -25.76
CA GLN A 151 11.59 -24.06 -24.35
C GLN A 151 11.19 -22.62 -24.07
N LEU A 152 10.17 -22.43 -23.23
CA LEU A 152 9.75 -21.11 -22.78
C LEU A 152 10.70 -20.57 -21.72
N GLU A 153 10.90 -19.25 -21.73
CA GLU A 153 11.62 -18.58 -20.65
C GLU A 153 10.90 -18.78 -19.32
N LYS A 154 11.66 -18.98 -18.26
CA LYS A 154 11.14 -19.15 -16.91
C LYS A 154 11.23 -17.82 -16.17
N PRO A 155 10.23 -17.45 -15.34
CA PRO A 155 10.37 -16.36 -14.40
C PRO A 155 11.62 -16.54 -13.52
N LYS A 156 12.26 -15.42 -13.13
CA LYS A 156 13.44 -15.45 -12.24
C LYS A 156 13.05 -15.88 -10.82
N GLY A 157 13.97 -16.58 -10.15
CA GLY A 157 13.81 -16.99 -8.75
C GLY A 157 13.04 -18.31 -8.57
N ASP A 158 12.57 -18.56 -7.35
CA ASP A 158 11.71 -19.70 -7.04
C ASP A 158 10.32 -19.49 -7.67
N PHE A 159 9.89 -20.40 -8.53
CA PHE A 159 8.61 -20.32 -9.21
C PHE A 159 7.98 -21.70 -9.38
N GLN A 160 6.66 -21.71 -9.54
CA GLN A 160 5.88 -22.89 -9.82
C GLN A 160 4.98 -22.62 -11.01
N ASP A 161 4.95 -23.55 -11.97
CA ASP A 161 4.05 -23.45 -13.11
C ASP A 161 2.59 -23.48 -12.64
N VAL A 162 1.83 -22.50 -13.13
CA VAL A 162 0.38 -22.45 -12.94
C VAL A 162 -0.29 -22.99 -14.19
N ARG A 163 -0.18 -22.28 -15.32
CA ARG A 163 -0.75 -22.68 -16.62
C ARG A 163 0.06 -22.07 -17.77
N VAL A 164 0.03 -22.73 -18.92
CA VAL A 164 0.44 -22.15 -20.21
C VAL A 164 -0.82 -21.79 -20.98
N ILE A 165 -0.92 -20.54 -21.42
CA ILE A 165 -2.07 -20.03 -22.19
C ILE A 165 -1.55 -19.56 -23.55
N ALA A 166 -2.14 -20.11 -24.62
CA ALA A 166 -1.91 -19.66 -25.98
C ALA A 166 -3.22 -19.05 -26.52
N TYR A 167 -3.12 -17.86 -27.11
CA TYR A 167 -4.26 -17.16 -27.68
C TYR A 167 -3.82 -16.38 -28.93
N LYS A 168 -4.75 -16.19 -29.87
CA LYS A 168 -4.49 -15.36 -31.05
C LYS A 168 -4.40 -13.90 -30.61
N THR A 169 -3.29 -13.25 -30.91
CA THR A 169 -3.11 -11.82 -30.64
C THR A 169 -3.87 -10.98 -31.67
N PRO A 170 -4.44 -9.82 -31.29
CA PRO A 170 -4.91 -8.83 -32.26
C PRO A 170 -3.80 -8.40 -33.22
N THR A 171 -4.16 -7.95 -34.42
CA THR A 171 -3.19 -7.46 -35.41
C THR A 171 -2.33 -6.30 -34.88
N ALA A 172 -2.90 -5.47 -34.01
CA ALA A 172 -2.22 -4.33 -33.38
C ALA A 172 -1.44 -4.69 -32.09
N TYR A 173 -1.33 -5.98 -31.75
CA TYR A 173 -0.68 -6.40 -30.51
C TYR A 173 0.81 -6.04 -30.51
N GLY A 174 1.26 -5.34 -29.45
CA GLY A 174 2.63 -4.85 -29.35
C GLY A 174 2.89 -3.56 -30.11
N ASN A 175 1.90 -3.02 -30.84
CA ASN A 175 2.03 -1.70 -31.45
C ASN A 175 2.02 -0.64 -30.35
N SER A 176 3.12 0.10 -30.29
CA SER A 176 3.24 1.32 -29.49
C SER A 176 3.45 2.51 -30.41
N ILE A 177 3.21 3.71 -29.87
CA ILE A 177 3.51 4.96 -30.59
C ILE A 177 4.99 5.04 -30.98
N GLY A 178 5.90 4.40 -30.22
CA GLY A 178 7.34 4.37 -30.47
C GLY A 178 7.71 3.79 -31.85
N VAL A 179 6.90 2.86 -32.40
CA VAL A 179 7.09 2.31 -33.75
C VAL A 179 7.00 3.39 -34.84
N LEU A 180 6.21 4.45 -34.59
CA LEU A 180 6.08 5.59 -35.50
C LEU A 180 7.22 6.60 -35.36
N LYS A 181 8.17 6.38 -34.44
CA LYS A 181 9.29 7.27 -34.13
C LYS A 181 8.83 8.73 -33.94
N PRO A 182 7.94 8.99 -32.97
CA PRO A 182 7.39 10.32 -32.75
C PRO A 182 8.53 11.31 -32.46
N LYS A 183 8.36 12.54 -32.94
CA LYS A 183 9.19 13.65 -32.48
C LYS A 183 8.75 13.98 -31.05
N LEU A 184 9.67 13.80 -30.10
CA LEU A 184 9.46 14.17 -28.71
C LEU A 184 9.84 15.62 -28.45
N SER A 185 9.04 16.31 -27.65
CA SER A 185 9.39 17.62 -27.09
C SER A 185 8.83 17.76 -25.68
N SER A 186 9.45 18.61 -24.87
CA SER A 186 9.03 18.84 -23.49
C SER A 186 8.97 20.33 -23.14
N SER A 187 8.14 20.69 -22.16
CA SER A 187 8.03 22.08 -21.69
C SER A 187 9.29 22.57 -20.97
N VAL A 188 10.05 21.64 -20.40
CA VAL A 188 11.34 21.89 -19.74
C VAL A 188 12.39 21.02 -20.43
N ALA A 189 13.58 21.57 -20.66
CA ALA A 189 14.68 20.81 -21.25
C ALA A 189 15.07 19.63 -20.36
N VAL A 190 15.11 18.43 -20.95
CA VAL A 190 15.53 17.18 -20.29
C VAL A 190 16.57 16.48 -21.15
N GLN A 191 17.50 15.77 -20.50
CA GLN A 191 18.49 14.97 -21.19
C GLN A 191 17.92 13.60 -21.55
N ASN A 192 18.35 13.03 -22.66
CA ASN A 192 18.00 11.66 -23.08
C ASN A 192 16.48 11.40 -23.15
N ILE A 193 15.69 12.36 -23.63
CA ILE A 193 14.21 12.22 -23.75
C ILE A 193 13.79 10.99 -24.58
N GLY A 194 14.64 10.53 -25.48
CA GLY A 194 14.42 9.34 -26.30
C GLY A 194 14.35 8.04 -25.50
N ASN A 195 14.92 7.99 -24.29
CA ASN A 195 14.84 6.82 -23.42
C ASN A 195 13.39 6.49 -23.04
N LEU A 196 12.48 7.48 -23.06
CA LEU A 196 11.07 7.27 -22.70
C LEU A 196 10.28 6.40 -23.68
N ILE A 197 10.83 6.06 -24.84
CA ILE A 197 10.17 5.27 -25.89
C ILE A 197 11.13 4.28 -26.56
N ASP A 198 12.26 3.98 -25.92
CA ASP A 198 13.29 3.11 -26.50
C ASP A 198 12.98 1.62 -26.31
N GLY A 199 11.93 1.30 -25.53
CA GLY A 199 11.50 -0.07 -25.24
C GLY A 199 12.32 -0.74 -24.13
N SER A 200 13.06 0.04 -23.33
CA SER A 200 13.95 -0.46 -22.28
C SER A 200 13.60 0.08 -20.89
N GLU A 201 13.33 -0.83 -19.95
CA GLU A 201 13.17 -0.47 -18.54
C GLU A 201 14.51 -0.18 -17.83
N SER A 202 15.66 -0.34 -18.52
CA SER A 202 16.99 -0.13 -17.94
C SER A 202 17.63 1.23 -18.24
N THR A 203 17.07 1.98 -19.18
CA THR A 203 17.41 3.37 -19.46
C THR A 203 16.43 4.29 -18.72
N ALA A 204 16.78 5.57 -18.55
CA ALA A 204 15.92 6.51 -17.84
C ALA A 204 16.11 7.95 -18.30
N THR A 205 15.06 8.74 -18.14
CA THR A 205 15.06 10.20 -18.27
C THR A 205 14.73 10.81 -16.92
N ASP A 206 15.61 11.67 -16.44
CA ASP A 206 15.38 12.48 -15.26
C ASP A 206 14.65 13.77 -15.63
N ILE A 207 13.55 14.02 -14.92
CA ILE A 207 12.70 15.19 -15.11
C ILE A 207 12.91 16.13 -13.92
N PRO A 208 13.33 17.38 -14.15
CA PRO A 208 13.63 18.32 -13.08
C PRO A 208 12.36 18.77 -12.34
N ALA A 209 12.58 19.34 -11.15
CA ALA A 209 11.51 20.01 -10.41
C ALA A 209 10.88 21.13 -11.26
N SER A 210 9.55 21.17 -11.27
CA SER A 210 8.77 22.13 -12.05
C SER A 210 7.36 22.23 -11.49
N ASP A 211 6.70 23.38 -11.69
CA ASP A 211 5.27 23.53 -11.35
C ASP A 211 4.35 22.74 -12.30
N SER A 212 4.83 22.48 -13.53
CA SER A 212 4.19 21.62 -14.52
C SER A 212 5.21 21.15 -15.55
N PHE A 213 5.14 19.90 -15.95
CA PHE A 213 5.96 19.32 -17.02
C PHE A 213 5.06 18.72 -18.09
N SER A 214 5.27 19.07 -19.36
CA SER A 214 4.59 18.43 -20.49
C SER A 214 5.56 17.64 -21.35
N LEU A 215 5.11 16.49 -21.85
CA LEU A 215 5.80 15.63 -22.82
C LEU A 215 4.89 15.42 -24.02
N ASP A 216 5.33 15.85 -25.19
CA ASP A 216 4.58 15.78 -26.43
C ASP A 216 5.13 14.70 -27.35
N PHE A 217 4.22 13.97 -27.98
CA PHE A 217 4.49 12.93 -28.98
C PHE A 217 3.84 13.37 -30.30
N GLU A 218 4.67 13.75 -31.27
CA GLU A 218 4.22 14.18 -32.61
C GLU A 218 4.58 13.14 -33.67
N THR A 219 3.58 12.59 -34.35
CA THR A 219 3.73 11.60 -35.42
C THR A 219 3.30 12.16 -36.77
N THR A 220 3.81 11.58 -37.86
CA THR A 220 3.39 11.96 -39.23
C THR A 220 2.08 11.28 -39.65
N LYS A 221 1.81 10.10 -39.08
CA LYS A 221 0.62 9.27 -39.30
C LYS A 221 -0.26 9.26 -38.05
N ASP A 222 -1.56 9.08 -38.25
CA ASP A 222 -2.48 8.89 -37.13
C ASP A 222 -2.13 7.62 -36.35
N PHE A 223 -2.22 7.72 -35.03
CA PHE A 223 -2.07 6.61 -34.09
C PHE A 223 -3.35 6.50 -33.26
N THR A 224 -3.85 5.28 -33.03
CA THR A 224 -5.07 5.07 -32.22
C THR A 224 -4.72 4.40 -30.91
N ALA A 225 -4.55 5.21 -29.86
CA ALA A 225 -4.20 4.75 -28.53
C ALA A 225 -5.42 4.21 -27.77
N ARG A 226 -5.20 3.19 -26.94
CA ARG A 226 -6.21 2.58 -26.03
C ARG A 226 -5.69 2.34 -24.62
N SER A 227 -4.38 2.34 -24.43
CA SER A 227 -3.76 2.24 -23.10
C SER A 227 -2.46 3.04 -23.04
N LEU A 228 -2.07 3.34 -21.81
CA LEU A 228 -0.83 4.00 -21.44
C LEU A 228 -0.22 3.25 -20.25
N VAL A 229 1.07 2.91 -20.35
CA VAL A 229 1.85 2.36 -19.25
C VAL A 229 3.04 3.27 -18.96
N ILE A 230 3.22 3.66 -17.69
CA ILE A 230 4.36 4.44 -17.21
C ILE A 230 5.24 3.54 -16.36
N TYR A 231 6.53 3.46 -16.70
CA TYR A 231 7.57 2.77 -15.94
C TYR A 231 8.42 3.80 -15.19
N PRO A 232 8.40 3.83 -13.84
CA PRO A 232 9.25 4.73 -13.06
C PRO A 232 10.74 4.32 -13.10
N ALA A 233 11.66 5.29 -13.07
CA ALA A 233 13.11 5.05 -13.03
C ALA A 233 13.64 4.74 -11.61
N HIS A 234 12.85 4.00 -10.80
CA HIS A 234 13.19 3.65 -9.42
C HIS A 234 13.49 4.85 -8.50
N LYS A 235 12.87 5.99 -8.78
CA LYS A 235 12.89 7.19 -7.94
C LYS A 235 11.49 7.45 -7.37
N PRO A 236 11.37 7.99 -6.15
CA PRO A 236 10.08 8.36 -5.58
C PRO A 236 9.30 9.29 -6.51
N ILE A 237 8.03 8.96 -6.76
CA ILE A 237 7.13 9.78 -7.59
C ILE A 237 5.75 9.83 -6.95
N HIS A 238 5.21 11.05 -6.81
CA HIS A 238 3.82 11.28 -6.43
C HIS A 238 3.31 12.53 -7.15
N LEU A 239 2.50 12.33 -8.18
CA LEU A 239 1.94 13.41 -8.98
C LEU A 239 0.69 12.95 -9.74
N THR A 240 -0.06 13.91 -10.26
CA THR A 240 -1.16 13.68 -11.20
C THR A 240 -0.65 13.76 -12.62
N VAL A 241 -1.10 12.85 -13.49
CA VAL A 241 -0.80 12.81 -14.92
C VAL A 241 -2.10 12.95 -15.70
N GLN A 242 -2.10 13.83 -16.70
CA GLN A 242 -3.13 13.92 -17.73
C GLN A 242 -2.56 13.45 -19.07
N LEU A 243 -3.22 12.49 -19.71
CA LEU A 243 -3.03 12.20 -21.12
C LEU A 243 -4.01 13.04 -21.93
N GLN A 244 -3.51 13.75 -22.93
CA GLN A 244 -4.25 14.63 -23.81
C GLN A 244 -3.98 14.25 -25.28
N VAL A 245 -4.92 14.58 -26.16
CA VAL A 245 -4.78 14.46 -27.62
C VAL A 245 -5.12 15.79 -28.26
N LYS A 246 -4.40 16.18 -29.31
CA LYS A 246 -4.72 17.39 -30.06
C LYS A 246 -5.88 17.14 -31.02
N LYS A 247 -6.98 17.88 -30.85
CA LYS A 247 -8.17 17.89 -31.72
C LYS A 247 -8.62 19.32 -31.95
N ASP A 248 -9.07 19.63 -33.15
CA ASP A 248 -9.68 20.93 -33.48
C ASP A 248 -8.82 22.15 -33.09
N GLY A 249 -7.50 22.02 -33.23
CA GLY A 249 -6.53 23.08 -32.91
C GLY A 249 -6.09 23.17 -31.44
N GLY A 250 -6.75 22.46 -30.52
CA GLY A 250 -6.43 22.45 -29.08
C GLY A 250 -6.12 21.06 -28.52
N TYR A 251 -5.68 20.99 -27.27
CA TYR A 251 -5.51 19.72 -26.56
C TYR A 251 -6.74 19.41 -25.70
N THR A 252 -7.23 18.18 -25.77
CA THR A 252 -8.34 17.67 -24.95
C THR A 252 -7.86 16.52 -24.08
N THR A 253 -8.21 16.55 -22.79
CA THR A 253 -7.88 15.47 -21.84
C THR A 253 -8.66 14.20 -22.17
N VAL A 254 -7.90 13.11 -22.31
CA VAL A 254 -8.39 11.74 -22.56
C VAL A 254 -8.53 10.99 -21.23
N LYS A 255 -7.55 11.16 -20.34
CA LYS A 255 -7.50 10.47 -19.05
C LYS A 255 -6.68 11.28 -18.05
N GLU A 256 -7.13 11.29 -16.80
CA GLU A 256 -6.38 11.80 -15.65
C GLU A 256 -6.23 10.69 -14.61
N PHE A 257 -5.06 10.59 -13.98
CA PHE A 257 -4.78 9.58 -12.95
C PHE A 257 -3.60 9.99 -12.06
N VAL A 258 -3.49 9.38 -10.88
CA VAL A 258 -2.38 9.60 -9.95
C VAL A 258 -1.32 8.51 -10.12
N VAL A 259 -0.06 8.93 -10.18
CA VAL A 259 1.11 8.05 -10.07
C VAL A 259 1.65 8.19 -8.66
N ASN A 260 1.67 7.09 -7.89
CA ASN A 260 2.24 7.06 -6.54
C ASN A 260 3.16 5.84 -6.37
N ARG A 261 4.46 6.12 -6.24
CA ARG A 261 5.55 5.18 -5.94
C ARG A 261 6.55 5.84 -4.99
N THR A 262 6.06 6.33 -3.84
CA THR A 262 6.90 7.03 -2.86
C THR A 262 7.69 6.08 -1.95
N ASN A 263 7.20 4.87 -1.73
CA ASN A 263 7.77 3.93 -0.78
C ASN A 263 8.47 2.77 -1.49
N ALA A 264 9.80 2.74 -1.36
CA ALA A 264 10.66 1.70 -1.95
C ALA A 264 10.82 0.45 -1.06
N ALA A 265 10.21 0.44 0.13
CA ALA A 265 10.43 -0.63 1.09
C ALA A 265 9.81 -1.95 0.63
N LEU A 266 10.55 -3.04 0.71
CA LEU A 266 10.08 -4.36 0.25
C LEU A 266 8.83 -4.83 1.01
N ASN A 267 8.63 -4.39 2.24
CA ASN A 267 7.46 -4.75 3.05
C ASN A 267 6.15 -4.12 2.53
N VAL A 268 6.18 -3.19 1.58
CA VAL A 268 4.95 -2.66 0.94
C VAL A 268 4.58 -3.35 -0.37
N GLY A 269 5.41 -4.28 -0.87
CA GLY A 269 5.12 -5.08 -2.05
C GLY A 269 6.37 -5.58 -2.78
N PHE A 270 6.20 -6.63 -3.57
CA PHE A 270 7.31 -7.32 -4.27
C PHE A 270 7.89 -6.52 -5.46
N LYS A 271 7.17 -5.52 -5.99
CA LYS A 271 7.67 -4.59 -7.02
C LYS A 271 7.36 -3.15 -6.61
N PRO A 272 8.16 -2.52 -5.71
CA PRO A 272 7.88 -1.20 -5.15
C PRO A 272 7.70 -0.10 -6.21
N TYR A 273 8.44 -0.19 -7.32
CA TYR A 273 8.33 0.70 -8.48
C TYR A 273 7.60 0.05 -9.67
N GLY A 274 6.58 -0.76 -9.40
CA GLY A 274 5.79 -1.41 -10.46
C GLY A 274 5.19 -0.41 -11.45
N PRO A 275 4.98 -0.78 -12.71
CA PRO A 275 4.42 0.12 -13.71
C PRO A 275 3.01 0.59 -13.34
N ILE A 276 2.60 1.72 -13.90
CA ILE A 276 1.24 2.25 -13.79
C ILE A 276 0.60 2.06 -15.15
N ALA A 277 -0.42 1.22 -15.25
CA ALA A 277 -1.16 0.96 -16.47
C ALA A 277 -2.57 1.55 -16.38
N VAL A 278 -2.98 2.30 -17.40
CA VAL A 278 -4.34 2.83 -17.53
C VAL A 278 -4.88 2.55 -18.93
N SER A 279 -6.14 2.16 -19.02
CA SER A 279 -6.85 1.99 -20.29
C SER A 279 -7.89 3.10 -20.47
N PHE A 280 -8.19 3.45 -21.72
CA PHE A 280 -9.12 4.52 -22.09
C PHE A 280 -9.78 4.20 -23.45
N PRO A 281 -10.92 4.84 -23.79
CA PRO A 281 -11.56 4.65 -25.09
C PRO A 281 -10.61 4.94 -26.25
N ALA A 282 -10.83 4.26 -27.38
CA ALA A 282 -10.01 4.44 -28.59
C ALA A 282 -9.89 5.92 -28.96
N THR A 283 -8.66 6.42 -28.92
CA THR A 283 -8.35 7.84 -29.14
C THR A 283 -7.34 7.96 -30.25
N SER A 284 -7.79 8.48 -31.40
CA SER A 284 -6.96 8.70 -32.57
C SER A 284 -6.44 10.13 -32.63
N GLY A 285 -5.18 10.29 -33.04
CA GLY A 285 -4.56 11.58 -33.29
C GLY A 285 -3.12 11.44 -33.77
N LYS A 286 -2.51 12.56 -34.16
CA LYS A 286 -1.08 12.67 -34.50
C LYS A 286 -0.24 13.28 -33.39
N SER A 287 -0.89 13.89 -32.42
CA SER A 287 -0.28 14.71 -31.39
C SER A 287 -0.90 14.33 -30.06
N PHE A 288 -0.10 13.69 -29.21
CA PHE A 288 -0.47 13.34 -27.85
C PHE A 288 0.40 14.12 -26.89
N ARG A 289 -0.16 14.51 -25.75
CA ARG A 289 0.55 15.24 -24.70
C ARG A 289 0.29 14.58 -23.36
N MET A 290 1.35 14.36 -22.60
CA MET A 290 1.26 14.03 -21.19
C MET A 290 1.59 15.27 -20.38
N VAL A 291 0.73 15.64 -19.44
CA VAL A 291 0.97 16.74 -18.50
C VAL A 291 1.10 16.16 -17.10
N PHE A 292 2.21 16.46 -16.47
CA PHE A 292 2.55 16.04 -15.12
C PHE A 292 2.41 17.26 -14.19
N SER A 293 1.68 17.10 -13.09
CA SER A 293 1.52 18.16 -12.10
C SER A 293 2.84 18.51 -11.43
N LYS A 294 2.82 19.58 -10.62
CA LYS A 294 3.96 20.02 -9.80
C LYS A 294 4.69 18.85 -9.14
N SER A 295 6.01 18.86 -9.23
CA SER A 295 6.88 17.84 -8.65
C SER A 295 8.21 18.43 -8.18
N ASN A 296 8.86 17.75 -7.23
CA ASN A 296 10.23 18.04 -6.81
C ASN A 296 11.28 17.33 -7.68
N GLY A 297 10.91 16.97 -8.91
CA GLY A 297 11.67 16.11 -9.80
C GLY A 297 11.32 14.63 -9.63
N PHE A 298 11.43 13.88 -10.72
CA PHE A 298 11.14 12.45 -10.79
C PHE A 298 11.88 11.82 -11.96
N GLY A 299 11.88 10.49 -12.05
CA GLY A 299 12.49 9.78 -13.16
C GLY A 299 11.53 8.78 -13.79
N LEU A 300 11.53 8.70 -15.12
CA LEU A 300 10.78 7.71 -15.88
C LEU A 300 11.77 6.87 -16.69
N ALA A 301 11.56 5.56 -16.71
CA ALA A 301 12.31 4.63 -17.54
C ALA A 301 11.71 4.58 -18.94
N GLU A 302 10.40 4.33 -19.03
CA GLU A 302 9.69 4.09 -20.29
C GLU A 302 8.24 4.59 -20.20
N VAL A 303 7.69 5.04 -21.33
CA VAL A 303 6.29 5.43 -21.52
C VAL A 303 5.73 4.69 -22.74
N LEU A 304 4.81 3.77 -22.49
CA LEU A 304 4.22 2.93 -23.51
C LEU A 304 2.78 3.35 -23.80
N LEU A 305 2.57 4.12 -24.87
CA LEU A 305 1.24 4.40 -25.42
C LEU A 305 0.91 3.33 -26.49
N SER A 306 -0.10 2.50 -26.25
CA SER A 306 -0.38 1.31 -27.08
C SER A 306 -1.76 1.34 -27.76
N GLU A 307 -1.85 0.68 -28.92
CA GLU A 307 -3.11 0.48 -29.64
C GLU A 307 -4.01 -0.59 -29.01
N THR A 308 -3.51 -1.38 -28.06
CA THR A 308 -4.29 -2.41 -27.33
C THR A 308 -4.58 -1.98 -25.90
N SER A 309 -5.74 -2.39 -25.38
CA SER A 309 -6.18 -2.11 -24.01
C SER A 309 -5.52 -2.97 -22.95
#